data_AF-A0A125BPM2-F1
#
_entry.id   AF-A0A125BPM2-F1
#
_cell.length_a   1.000
_cell.length_b   1.000
_cell.length_c   1.000
_cell.angle_alpha   90.00
_cell.angle_beta   90.00
_cell.angle_gamma   90.00
#
_symmetry.space_group_name_H-M   'P 1'
#
loop_
_entity.id
_entity.type
_entity.pdbx_description
1 polymer ?
#
loop_
_entity_poly.entity_id
_entity_poly.type
_entity_poly.pdbx_seq_one_letter_code
_entity_poly.pdbx_strand_id
1 'polypeptide(L)' 'MNVFETAANELRELVDLVRRTTEWDMSVAYGRVKLEEVPPEVLATHRAKTERVAVLCAKYGI' A
#
# COMPACT_ATOMS: atom_id res chain seq x y z
N MET A 1 -11.65 -17.69 -13.36
CA MET A 1 -11.39 -16.23 -13.24
C MET A 1 -10.82 -15.78 -14.57
N ASN A 2 -11.50 -14.86 -15.25
CA ASN A 2 -11.00 -14.35 -16.52
C ASN A 2 -9.99 -13.20 -16.28
N VAL A 3 -9.17 -12.88 -17.30
CA VAL A 3 -8.09 -11.88 -17.18
C VAL A 3 -8.62 -10.49 -16.81
N PHE A 4 -9.82 -10.12 -17.25
CA PHE A 4 -10.44 -8.83 -16.94
C PHE A 4 -10.90 -8.73 -15.48
N GLU A 5 -11.46 -9.81 -14.93
CA GLU A 5 -11.83 -9.89 -13.51
C GLU A 5 -10.60 -9.79 -12.62
N THR A 6 -9.51 -10.47 -13.00
CA THR A 6 -8.23 -10.37 -12.29
C THR A 6 -7.71 -8.94 -12.31
N ALA A 7 -7.69 -8.30 -13.48
CA ALA A 7 -7.23 -6.91 -13.61
C ALA A 7 -8.10 -5.93 -12.81
N ALA A 8 -9.43 -6.10 -12.81
CA ALA A 8 -10.33 -5.27 -12.03
C ALA A 8 -10.09 -5.42 -10.52
N ASN A 9 -9.83 -6.64 -10.04
CA ASN A 9 -9.52 -6.88 -8.63
C ASN A 9 -8.16 -6.31 -8.24
N GLU A 10 -7.13 -6.46 -9.09
CA GLU A 10 -5.79 -5.90 -8.87
C GLU A 10 -5.79 -4.36 -8.88
N LEU A 11 -6.58 -3.73 -9.75
CA LEU A 11 -6.74 -2.26 -9.74
C LEU A 11 -7.50 -1.78 -8.50
N ARG A 12 -8.50 -2.53 -8.04
CA ARG A 12 -9.19 -2.22 -6.76
C ARG A 12 -8.22 -2.36 -5.58
N GLU A 13 -7.43 -3.43 -5.58
CA GLU A 13 -6.35 -3.64 -4.60
C GLU A 13 -5.38 -2.47 -4.60
N LEU A 14 -4.92 -2.02 -5.77
CA LEU A 14 -4.01 -0.89 -5.92
C LEU A 14 -4.59 0.39 -5.27
N VAL A 15 -5.84 0.75 -5.60
CA VAL A 15 -6.48 1.95 -5.04
C VAL A 15 -6.58 1.87 -3.52
N ASP A 16 -6.98 0.71 -2.99
CA ASP A 16 -7.09 0.51 -1.54
C ASP A 16 -5.73 0.54 -0.84
N LEU A 17 -4.68 -0.03 -1.46
CA LEU A 17 -3.33 -0.01 -0.94
C LEU A 17 -2.78 1.41 -0.91
N VAL A 18 -2.88 2.15 -2.03
CA VAL A 18 -2.42 3.54 -2.13
C VAL A 18 -3.10 4.41 -1.06
N ARG A 19 -4.42 4.27 -0.87
CA ARG A 19 -5.14 5.00 0.19
C ARG A 19 -4.56 4.69 1.57
N ARG A 20 -4.45 3.40 1.91
CA ARG A 20 -4.01 2.96 3.24
C ARG A 20 -2.56 3.32 3.53
N THR A 21 -1.67 3.20 2.56
CA THR A 21 -0.27 3.56 2.75
C THR A 21 -0.14 5.07 2.94
N THR A 22 -0.87 5.86 2.14
CA THR A 22 -0.89 7.32 2.27
C THR A 22 -1.44 7.77 3.62
N GLU A 23 -2.55 7.19 4.09
CA GLU A 23 -3.12 7.49 5.42
C GLU A 23 -2.13 7.21 6.55
N TRP A 24 -1.38 6.11 6.45
CA TRP A 24 -0.34 5.78 7.42
C TRP A 24 0.83 6.75 7.36
N ASP A 25 1.35 7.04 6.16
CA ASP A 25 2.45 7.98 5.95
C ASP A 25 2.08 9.39 6.46
N MET A 26 0.83 9.81 6.24
CA MET A 26 0.30 11.07 6.77
C MET A 26 0.18 11.05 8.30
N SER A 27 -0.23 9.92 8.88
CA SER A 27 -0.29 9.77 10.34
C SER A 27 1.10 9.88 10.97
N VAL A 28 2.13 9.36 10.31
CA VAL A 28 3.54 9.53 10.71
C VAL A 28 3.98 10.99 10.54
N ALA A 29 3.73 11.60 9.38
CA ALA A 29 4.14 12.97 9.08
C ALA A 29 3.53 14.01 10.04
N TYR A 30 2.27 13.81 10.46
CA TYR A 30 1.61 14.65 11.45
C TYR A 30 1.93 14.28 12.90
N GLY A 31 2.85 13.35 13.14
CA GLY A 31 3.26 12.92 14.48
C GLY A 31 2.18 12.19 15.27
N ARG A 32 1.11 11.71 14.61
CA ARG A 32 0.08 10.86 15.22
C ARG A 32 0.57 9.44 15.48
N VAL A 33 1.55 9.00 14.69
CA VAL A 33 2.27 7.74 14.85
C VAL A 33 3.75 8.07 14.97
N LYS A 34 4.37 7.64 16.08
CA LYS A 34 5.83 7.72 16.24
C LYS A 34 6.47 6.43 15.79
N LEU A 35 7.39 6.50 14.82
CA LEU A 35 7.99 5.31 14.22
C LEU A 35 8.75 4.44 15.24
N GLU A 36 9.35 5.07 16.26
CA GLU A 36 10.03 4.38 17.35
C GLU A 36 9.10 3.56 18.26
N GLU A 37 7.80 3.87 18.27
CA GLU A 37 6.77 3.14 19.03
C GLU A 37 6.07 2.07 18.15
N VAL A 38 6.35 2.04 16.85
CA VAL A 38 5.75 1.07 15.92
C VAL A 38 6.53 -0.24 15.94
N PRO A 39 5.87 -1.39 16.17
CA PRO A 39 6.56 -2.68 16.12
C PRO A 39 7.18 -2.96 14.74
N PRO A 40 8.38 -3.58 14.68
CA PRO A 40 9.08 -3.85 13.43
C PRO A 40 8.25 -4.62 12.39
N GLU A 41 7.38 -5.53 12.83
CA GLU A 41 6.48 -6.30 11.99
C GLU A 41 5.42 -5.45 11.29
N VAL A 42 4.96 -4.38 11.94
CA VAL A 42 4.00 -3.43 11.35
C VAL A 42 4.71 -2.60 10.28
N LEU A 43 5.95 -2.16 10.55
CA LEU A 43 6.78 -1.47 9.56
C LEU A 43 7.09 -2.37 8.36
N ALA A 44 7.44 -3.64 8.59
CA ALA A 44 7.68 -4.60 7.52
C ALA A 44 6.41 -4.81 6.67
N THR A 45 5.25 -4.89 7.31
CA THR A 45 3.95 -5.00 6.62
C THR A 45 3.65 -3.76 5.78
N HIS A 46 3.92 -2.55 6.30
CA HIS A 46 3.77 -1.32 5.53
C HIS A 46 4.68 -1.30 4.30
N ARG A 47 5.97 -1.66 4.47
CA ARG A 47 6.93 -1.74 3.36
C ARG A 47 6.48 -2.72 2.28
N ALA A 48 5.99 -3.91 2.67
CA ALA A 48 5.47 -4.89 1.71
C ALA A 48 4.25 -4.37 0.93
N LYS A 49 3.38 -3.59 1.57
CA LYS A 49 2.25 -2.93 0.87
C LYS A 49 2.75 -1.89 -0.14
N THR A 50 3.75 -1.08 0.22
CA THR A 50 4.34 -0.09 -0.68
C THR A 50 5.04 -0.75 -1.88
N GLU A 51 5.73 -1.87 -1.65
CA GLU A 51 6.32 -2.66 -2.73
C GLU A 51 5.24 -3.24 -3.67
N ARG A 52 4.15 -3.75 -3.10
CA ARG A 52 2.99 -4.23 -3.88
C ARG A 52 2.37 -3.13 -4.74
N VAL A 53 2.25 -1.91 -4.21
CA VAL A 53 1.82 -0.73 -4.98
C VAL A 53 2.75 -0.49 -6.16
N ALA A 54 4.08 -0.47 -5.94
CA ALA A 54 5.06 -0.26 -7.01
C ALA A 54 4.96 -1.32 -8.12
N VAL A 55 4.78 -2.59 -7.75
CA VAL A 55 4.58 -3.70 -8.70
C VAL A 55 3.31 -3.50 -9.54
N LEU A 56 2.20 -3.13 -8.91
CA LEU A 56 0.92 -2.92 -9.60
C LEU A 56 0.97 -1.68 -10.51
N CYS A 57 1.58 -0.58 -10.06
CA CYS A 57 1.82 0.61 -10.87
C CYS A 57 2.64 0.28 -12.13
N ALA A 58 3.76 -0.42 -11.97
CA ALA A 58 4.59 -0.84 -13.10
C ALA A 58 3.84 -1.77 -14.07
N LYS A 59 3.00 -2.68 -13.55
CA LYS A 59 2.19 -3.60 -14.36
C LYS A 59 1.17 -2.86 -15.25
N TYR A 60 0.54 -1.80 -14.73
CA TYR A 60 -0.51 -1.06 -15.42
C TYR A 60 -0.05 0.24 -16.09
N GLY A 61 1.23 0.61 -15.95
CA GLY A 61 1.77 1.84 -16.52
C GLY A 61 1.28 3.11 -15.82
N ILE A 62 1.06 3.04 -14.51
CA ILE A 62 0.64 4.15 -13.63
C ILE A 62 1.86 4.71 -12.90
#